data_AF-A0A0L1MPH3-F1
#
_entry.id   AF-A0A0L1MPH3-F1
#
_cell.length_a   1.000
_cell.length_b   1.000
_cell.length_c   1.000
_cell.angle_alpha   90.00
_cell.angle_beta   90.00
_cell.angle_gamma   90.00
#
_symmetry.space_group_name_H-M   'P 1'
#
loop_
_entity.id
_entity.type
_entity.pdbx_description
1 polymer ?
#
loop_
_entity_poly.entity_id
_entity_poly.type
_entity_poly.pdbx_seq_one_letter_code
_entity_poly.pdbx_strand_id
1 'polypeptide(L)' 'MRQIISKEPWWAVPPKPGQDESELEWGWLVHYNEGEPRFEFIKERPSDSEIRNRKSCRTAPTPE' A
#
# COMPACT_ATOMS: atom_id res chain seq x y z
N MET A 1 0.66 -11.50 -21.85
CA MET A 1 1.27 -10.21 -21.50
C MET A 1 0.83 -9.87 -20.10
N ARG A 2 1.76 -9.49 -19.22
CA ARG A 2 1.48 -9.09 -17.84
C ARG A 2 0.72 -7.76 -17.85
N GLN A 3 -0.56 -7.76 -17.48
CA GLN A 3 -1.34 -6.53 -17.41
C GLN A 3 -1.48 -6.09 -15.94
N ILE A 4 -1.06 -4.86 -15.62
CA ILE A 4 -1.30 -4.28 -14.29
C ILE A 4 -2.78 -3.88 -14.22
N ILE A 5 -3.50 -4.47 -13.28
CA ILE A 5 -4.90 -4.11 -12.96
C ILE A 5 -4.93 -2.94 -12.00
N SER A 6 -4.11 -2.98 -10.95
CA SER A 6 -4.05 -1.95 -9.90
C SER A 6 -2.62 -1.80 -9.38
N LYS A 7 -2.27 -0.58 -8.97
CA LYS A 7 -1.04 -0.25 -8.25
C LYS A 7 -1.42 0.77 -7.17
N GLU A 8 -1.26 0.42 -5.91
CA GLU A 8 -1.63 1.29 -4.79
C GLU A 8 -0.58 1.33 -3.67
N PRO A 9 -0.44 2.47 -2.95
CA PRO A 9 0.46 2.58 -1.82
C PRO A 9 0.04 1.62 -0.70
N TRP A 10 0.97 0.81 -0.22
CA TRP A 10 0.71 -0.20 0.80
C TRP A 10 1.85 -0.28 1.82
N TRP A 11 1.53 -0.69 3.04
CA TRP A 11 2.53 -0.91 4.09
C TRP A 11 3.20 -2.29 3.92
N ALA A 12 4.53 -2.33 3.96
CA ALA A 12 5.32 -3.56 3.88
C ALA A 12 5.01 -4.51 5.05
N VAL A 13 4.76 -3.92 6.21
CA VAL A 13 4.37 -4.61 7.44
C VAL A 13 3.18 -3.88 8.05
N PRO A 14 2.26 -4.60 8.72
CA PRO A 14 1.14 -3.96 9.41
C PRO A 14 1.64 -2.88 10.39
N PRO A 15 1.00 -1.69 10.41
CA PRO A 15 1.34 -0.65 11.37
C PRO A 15 1.08 -1.14 12.81
N LYS A 16 1.93 -0.73 13.74
CA LYS A 16 1.68 -0.94 15.18
C LYS A 16 0.64 0.07 15.69
N PRO A 17 -0.09 -0.25 16.77
CA PRO A 17 -0.98 0.71 17.42
C PRO A 17 -0.22 1.99 17.81
N GLY A 18 -0.71 3.15 17.37
CA GLY A 18 -0.09 4.45 17.65
C GLY A 18 1.16 4.78 16.82
N GLN A 19 1.53 3.96 15.84
CA GLN A 19 2.65 4.24 14.94
C GLN A 19 2.26 5.32 13.92
N ASP A 20 3.15 6.29 13.70
CA ASP A 20 2.92 7.36 12.73
C ASP A 20 3.11 6.86 11.28
N GLU A 21 2.34 7.41 10.35
CA GLU A 21 2.42 7.04 8.92
C GLU A 21 3.81 7.33 8.32
N SER A 22 4.56 8.30 8.85
CA SER A 22 5.92 8.61 8.41
C SER A 22 6.94 7.53 8.76
N GLU A 23 6.71 6.78 9.84
CA GLU A 23 7.57 5.70 10.33
C GLU A 23 7.30 4.35 9.65
N LEU A 24 6.28 4.28 8.80
CA LEU A 24 5.94 3.04 8.09
C LEU A 24 6.91 2.78 6.92
N GLU A 25 7.24 1.50 6.76
CA GLU A 25 7.88 1.01 5.55
C GLU A 25 6.83 0.93 4.44
N TRP A 26 6.84 1.91 3.55
CA TRP A 26 5.93 1.96 2.41
C TRP A 26 6.48 1.22 1.20
N GLY A 27 5.55 0.69 0.40
CA GLY A 27 5.81 0.18 -0.92
C GLY A 27 4.57 0.29 -1.81
N TRP A 28 4.59 -0.47 -2.89
CA TRP A 28 3.46 -0.57 -3.81
C TRP A 28 2.91 -2.00 -3.82
N LEU A 29 1.61 -2.13 -3.61
CA LEU A 29 0.89 -3.36 -3.91
C LEU A 29 0.43 -3.30 -5.36
N VAL A 30 0.99 -4.17 -6.20
CA VAL A 30 0.66 -4.27 -7.62
C VAL A 30 -0.14 -5.54 -7.87
N HIS A 31 -1.30 -5.40 -8.47
CA HIS A 31 -2.17 -6.50 -8.87
C HIS A 31 -2.04 -6.72 -10.38
N TYR A 32 -1.61 -7.91 -10.78
CA TYR A 32 -1.47 -8.30 -12.18
C TYR A 32 -2.56 -9.29 -12.62
N ASN A 33 -2.99 -9.15 -13.87
CA ASN A 33 -3.76 -10.14 -14.61
C ASN A 33 -2.81 -10.88 -15.56
N GLU A 34 -2.39 -12.09 -15.20
CA GLU A 34 -1.57 -12.95 -16.06
C GLU A 34 -2.07 -14.39 -15.97
N GLY A 35 -3.31 -14.60 -16.43
CA GLY A 35 -4.01 -15.89 -16.35
C GLY A 35 -4.62 -16.15 -14.98
N GLU A 36 -3.85 -15.93 -13.91
CA GLU A 36 -4.34 -15.91 -12.52
C GLU A 36 -4.03 -14.57 -11.84
N PRO A 37 -4.91 -14.08 -10.95
CA PRO A 37 -4.67 -12.86 -10.20
C PRO A 37 -3.46 -13.04 -9.29
N ARG A 38 -2.46 -12.17 -9.44
CA ARG A 38 -1.24 -12.16 -8.60
C ARG A 38 -1.03 -10.79 -7.98
N PHE A 39 -0.72 -10.79 -6.70
CA PHE A 39 -0.28 -9.61 -5.97
C PHE A 39 1.23 -9.64 -5.80
N GLU A 40 1.88 -8.51 -6.08
CA GLU A 40 3.31 -8.32 -5.90
C GLU A 40 3.52 -7.08 -5.04
N PHE A 41 4.36 -7.21 -4.02
CA PHE A 41 4.79 -6.08 -3.22
C PHE A 41 6.13 -5.56 -3.75
N ILE A 42 6.16 -4.31 -4.20
CA ILE A 42 7.37 -3.64 -4.65
C ILE A 42 7.86 -2.74 -3.52
N LYS A 43 9.08 -2.99 -3.02
CA LYS A 43 9.73 -2.21 -1.96
C LYS A 43 10.30 -0.89 -2.51
N GLU A 44 9.43 -0.07 -3.07
CA GLU A 44 9.72 1.27 -3.58
C GLU A 44 8.81 2.26 -2.86
N ARG A 45 9.40 3.20 -2.11
CA ARG A 45 8.64 4.15 -1.30
C ARG A 45 7.84 5.11 -2.22
N PRO A 46 6.50 5.12 -2.16
CA PRO A 46 5.66 6.09 -2.83
C PRO A 46 5.90 7.51 -2.27
N SER A 47 5.52 8.52 -3.05
CA SER A 47 5.59 9.91 -2.58
C SER A 47 4.57 10.18 -1.47
N ASP A 48 4.85 11.14 -0.59
CA ASP A 48 3.92 11.54 0.48
C ASP A 48 2.52 11.91 -0.05
N SER A 49 2.46 12.57 -1.22
CA SER A 49 1.20 12.89 -1.89
C SER A 49 0.43 11.63 -2.31
N GLU A 50 1.13 10.60 -2.81
CA GLU A 50 0.52 9.34 -3.24
C GLU A 50 -0.01 8.55 -2.02
N ILE A 51 0.78 8.50 -0.95
CA ILE A 51 0.40 7.88 0.33
C ILE A 51 -0.85 8.55 0.90
N ARG A 52 -0.91 9.89 0.87
CA ARG A 52 -2.06 10.67 1.35
C ARG A 52 -3.29 10.49 0.48
N ASN A 53 -3.13 10.37 -0.84
CA ASN A 53 -4.23 10.19 -1.80
C ASN A 53 -4.57 8.71 -2.06
N ARG A 54 -4.06 7.77 -1.25
CA ARG A 54 -4.37 6.35 -1.42
C ARG A 54 -5.87 6.09 -1.29
N LYS A 55 -6.38 5.16 -2.11
CA LYS A 55 -7.80 4.77 -2.13
C LYS A 55 -8.20 3.91 -0.92
N SER A 56 -7.25 3.16 -0.35
CA SER A 56 -7.50 2.27 0.78
C SER A 56 -7.54 3.04 2.11
N CYS A 57 -8.39 2.62 3.05
CA CYS A 57 -8.68 3.34 4.28
C CYS A 57 -7.41 3.77 5.02
N ARG A 58 -7.39 5.05 5.45
CA ARG A 58 -6.39 5.55 6.40
C ARG A 58 -6.51 4.74 7.70
N THR A 59 -5.38 4.48 8.34
CA THR A 59 -5.23 3.67 9.56
C THR A 59 -6.41 3.86 10.51
N ALA A 60 -6.92 2.75 11.06
CA ALA A 60 -8.13 2.73 11.88
C ALA A 60 -8.13 3.90 12.89
N PRO A 61 -9.24 4.65 13.00
CA PRO A 61 -9.32 5.71 13.99
C PRO A 61 -9.01 5.12 15.37
N THR A 62 -8.14 5.77 16.13
CA THR A 62 -7.97 5.49 17.56
C THR A 62 -9.36 5.51 18.20
N PRO A 63 -9.80 4.44 18.86
CA PRO A 63 -11.00 4.51 19.67
C PRO A 63 -10.75 5.54 20.78
N GLU A 64 -11.62 6.56 20.85
CA GLU A 64 -11.69 7.52 21.96
C GLU A 64 -12.10 6.83 23.26
#